data_AF-A0A2E7HQ38-F1
#
_entry.id   AF-A0A2E7HQ38-F1
#
_cell.length_a   1.000
_cell.length_b   1.000
_cell.length_c   1.000
_cell.angle_alpha   90.00
_cell.angle_beta   90.00
_cell.angle_gamma   90.00
#
_symmetry.space_group_name_H-M   'P 1'
#
loop_
_entity.id
_entity.type
_entity.pdbx_description
1 polymer ?
#
loop_
_entity_poly.entity_id
_entity_poly.type
_entity_poly.pdbx_seq_one_letter_code
_entity_poly.pdbx_strand_id
1 'polypeptide(L)'
;MMKINDFLKYEISLNISYEDYFRLIYDNKYLIEARLGPNRTFIAKKSIYGNSRKKAVHKAVQWFWKDFKGVLGPAHKIMTVDDPHEEVSYDDDFACNDLGHKYLDETTMERLLAEADGELARDDSVGTENHPPNSVKRIKRRRKQHIQLTSRLTQSPGGTIYYRMTELSEGKNVRAKSKTVKLASKSLDKALKEVSRRGLDKFEKFEKKDKKKKSLPAKIKHAA
;
A
#
# COMPACT_ATOMS: atom_id res chain seq x y z
N MET A 1 10.64 0.99 34.64
CA MET A 1 10.64 1.86 33.44
C MET A 1 9.23 2.39 33.24
N MET A 2 8.97 3.66 33.54
CA MET A 2 7.66 4.28 33.30
C MET A 2 7.45 4.44 31.79
N LYS A 3 6.35 3.89 31.27
CA LYS A 3 5.83 4.26 29.94
C LYS A 3 5.28 5.67 30.08
N ILE A 4 6.05 6.68 29.68
CA ILE A 4 5.49 8.00 29.44
C ILE A 4 4.52 7.79 28.27
N ASN A 5 3.22 7.74 28.56
CA ASN A 5 2.21 7.84 27.52
C ASN A 5 2.25 9.29 27.06
N ASP A 6 3.07 9.59 26.07
CA ASP A 6 3.04 10.89 25.42
C ASP A 6 1.66 11.03 24.76
N PHE A 7 0.79 11.78 25.43
CA PHE A 7 -0.51 12.16 24.91
C PHE A 7 -0.28 13.36 24.00
N LEU A 8 0.01 13.04 22.74
CA LEU A 8 0.13 14.03 21.67
C LEU A 8 -1.23 14.69 21.43
N LYS A 9 -1.21 15.99 21.13
CA LYS A 9 -2.40 16.81 20.90
C LYS A 9 -2.64 16.88 19.40
N TYR A 10 -3.87 16.58 19.00
CA TYR A 10 -4.37 16.73 17.63
C TYR A 10 -5.57 17.67 17.65
N GLU A 11 -5.77 18.41 16.57
CA GLU A 11 -6.92 19.25 16.32
C GLU A 11 -7.80 18.64 15.24
N ILE A 12 -9.09 18.54 15.56
CA ILE A 12 -10.15 18.21 14.60
C ILE A 12 -10.75 19.52 14.12
N SER A 13 -10.89 19.66 12.81
CA SER A 13 -11.64 20.74 12.18
C SER A 13 -12.88 20.18 11.47
N LEU A 14 -14.05 20.75 11.78
CA LEU A 14 -15.31 20.49 11.09
C LEU A 14 -15.63 21.64 10.15
N ASN A 15 -15.67 21.37 8.85
CA ASN A 15 -16.02 22.31 7.79
C ASN A 15 -17.51 22.23 7.47
N ILE A 16 -18.29 23.14 8.04
CA ILE A 16 -19.75 23.10 8.03
C ILE A 16 -20.28 24.13 7.03
N SER A 17 -21.27 23.75 6.23
CA SER A 17 -21.88 24.66 5.27
C SER A 17 -22.62 25.80 6.00
N TYR A 18 -22.75 26.95 5.35
CA TYR A 18 -23.49 28.09 5.91
C TYR A 18 -24.92 27.71 6.31
N GLU A 19 -25.62 26.95 5.45
CA GLU A 19 -27.00 26.54 5.68
C GLU A 19 -27.11 25.54 6.85
N ASP A 20 -26.26 24.51 6.88
CA ASP A 20 -26.29 23.51 7.94
C ASP A 20 -25.91 24.12 9.29
N TYR A 21 -25.01 25.10 9.30
CA TYR A 21 -24.60 25.79 10.51
C TYR A 21 -25.80 26.43 11.24
N PHE A 22 -26.56 27.29 10.57
CA PHE A 22 -27.69 27.98 11.19
C PHE A 22 -28.84 27.04 11.57
N ARG A 23 -28.99 25.93 10.86
CA ARG A 23 -29.97 24.90 11.21
C ARG A 23 -29.62 24.19 12.51
N LEU A 24 -28.33 24.04 12.81
CA LEU A 24 -27.84 23.17 13.88
C LEU A 24 -27.16 23.92 15.03
N ILE A 25 -26.98 25.23 14.93
CA ILE A 25 -26.18 26.04 15.87
C ILE A 25 -26.57 25.84 17.35
N TYR A 26 -27.85 25.59 17.63
CA TYR A 26 -28.36 25.38 18.99
C TYR A 26 -28.39 23.91 19.43
N ASP A 27 -28.20 22.97 18.51
CA ASP A 27 -28.27 21.53 18.80
C ASP A 27 -26.97 21.02 19.42
N ASN A 28 -25.84 21.69 19.16
CA ASN A 28 -24.54 21.22 19.61
C ASN A 28 -23.61 22.37 20.02
N LYS A 29 -23.06 22.29 21.24
CA LYS A 29 -22.16 23.30 21.81
C LYS A 29 -20.94 23.62 20.93
N TYR A 30 -20.42 22.66 20.16
CA TYR A 30 -19.24 22.88 19.32
C TYR A 30 -19.55 23.77 18.11
N LEU A 31 -20.83 23.89 17.74
CA LEU A 31 -21.26 24.79 16.65
C LEU A 31 -21.31 26.24 17.12
N ILE A 32 -21.59 26.49 18.40
CA ILE A 32 -21.57 27.85 18.96
C ILE A 32 -20.16 28.46 18.87
N GLU A 33 -19.13 27.63 19.03
CA GLU A 33 -17.73 28.04 18.95
C GLU A 33 -17.19 28.13 17.52
N ALA A 34 -17.96 27.71 16.52
CA ALA A 34 -17.52 27.77 15.13
C ALA A 34 -17.27 29.20 14.70
N ARG A 35 -16.28 29.38 13.82
CA ARG A 35 -15.91 30.67 13.25
C ARG A 35 -16.09 30.64 11.74
N LEU A 36 -16.54 31.75 11.16
CA LEU A 36 -16.67 31.87 9.72
C LEU A 36 -15.27 31.85 9.09
N GLY A 37 -15.03 30.83 8.28
CA GLY A 37 -13.82 30.64 7.50
C GLY A 37 -13.98 31.10 6.05
N PRO A 38 -13.00 30.75 5.19
CA PRO A 38 -13.05 30.99 3.75
C PRO A 38 -14.28 30.34 3.11
N ASN A 39 -14.73 30.84 1.96
CA ASN A 39 -15.82 30.23 1.19
C ASN A 39 -17.17 30.11 1.93
N ARG A 40 -17.42 30.97 2.92
CA ARG A 40 -18.65 30.97 3.75
C ARG A 40 -18.89 29.65 4.48
N THR A 41 -17.84 28.91 4.82
CA THR A 41 -17.93 27.72 5.67
C THR A 41 -17.68 28.08 7.11
N PHE A 42 -18.41 27.47 8.04
CA PHE A 42 -18.14 27.59 9.47
C PHE A 42 -17.18 26.48 9.90
N ILE A 43 -16.10 26.87 10.55
CA ILE A 43 -15.07 25.96 11.03
C ILE A 43 -15.21 25.82 12.54
N ALA A 44 -15.58 24.63 13.01
CA ALA A 44 -15.55 24.29 14.43
C ALA A 44 -14.30 23.47 14.72
N LYS A 45 -13.59 23.82 15.80
CA LYS A 45 -12.33 23.17 16.20
C LYS A 45 -12.49 22.41 17.50
N LYS A 46 -11.84 21.25 17.61
CA LYS A 46 -11.80 20.48 18.85
C LYS A 46 -10.47 19.77 19.00
N SER A 47 -9.83 19.91 20.16
CA SER A 47 -8.63 19.14 20.47
C SER A 47 -8.95 17.72 20.94
N ILE A 48 -8.18 16.75 20.47
CA ILE A 48 -8.16 15.36 20.94
C ILE A 48 -6.74 14.96 21.30
N TYR A 49 -6.61 14.16 22.35
CA TYR A 49 -5.32 13.65 22.80
C TYR A 49 -5.21 12.15 22.52
N GLY A 50 -4.06 11.71 22.00
CA GLY A 50 -3.78 10.32 21.70
C GLY A 50 -2.29 10.06 21.52
N ASN A 51 -1.88 8.81 21.64
CA ASN A 51 -0.47 8.44 21.50
C ASN A 51 -0.01 8.34 20.03
N SER A 52 -0.95 8.48 19.09
CA SER A 52 -0.68 8.50 17.65
C SER A 52 -1.87 9.11 16.91
N ARG A 53 -1.63 9.61 15.70
CA ARG A 53 -2.67 10.14 14.81
C ARG A 53 -3.76 9.11 14.57
N LYS A 54 -3.39 7.84 14.37
CA LYS A 54 -4.33 6.72 14.22
C LYS A 54 -5.32 6.61 15.39
N LYS A 55 -4.84 6.76 16.62
CA LYS A 55 -5.70 6.76 17.82
C LYS A 55 -6.54 8.03 17.90
N ALA A 56 -5.97 9.18 17.52
CA ALA A 56 -6.69 10.45 17.45
C ALA A 56 -7.86 10.39 16.46
N VAL A 57 -7.63 9.90 15.24
CA VAL A 57 -8.66 9.69 14.21
C VAL A 57 -9.75 8.74 14.70
N HIS A 58 -9.38 7.65 15.37
CA HIS A 58 -10.38 6.73 15.93
C HIS A 58 -11.30 7.43 16.96
N LYS A 59 -10.71 8.20 17.88
CA LYS A 59 -11.47 9.00 18.86
C LYS A 59 -12.29 10.10 18.19
N ALA A 60 -11.77 10.72 17.12
CA ALA A 60 -12.46 11.75 16.35
C ALA A 60 -13.73 11.20 15.70
N VAL A 61 -13.63 10.04 15.04
CA VAL A 61 -14.78 9.36 14.42
C VAL A 61 -15.82 8.97 15.48
N GLN A 62 -15.40 8.39 16.61
CA GLN A 62 -16.32 8.05 17.70
C GLN A 62 -17.04 9.28 18.25
N TRP A 63 -16.30 10.37 18.45
CA TRP A 63 -16.85 11.64 18.90
C TRP A 63 -17.88 12.19 17.89
N PHE A 64 -17.54 12.22 16.61
CA PHE A 64 -18.41 12.73 15.55
C PHE A 64 -19.76 12.01 15.53
N TRP A 65 -19.74 10.67 15.55
CA TRP A 65 -20.98 9.88 15.53
C TRP A 65 -21.79 9.99 16.82
N LYS A 66 -21.11 10.09 17.97
CA LYS A 66 -21.78 10.24 19.27
C LYS A 66 -22.54 11.57 19.37
N ASP A 67 -21.90 12.66 18.97
CA ASP A 67 -22.41 14.00 19.22
C ASP A 67 -23.28 14.53 18.07
N PHE A 68 -23.01 14.14 16.83
CA PHE A 68 -23.78 14.63 15.67
C PHE A 68 -24.75 13.60 15.09
N LYS A 69 -24.63 12.31 15.42
CA LYS A 69 -25.57 11.24 15.01
C LYS A 69 -25.95 11.26 13.52
N GLY A 70 -25.03 11.67 12.65
CA GLY A 70 -25.24 11.76 11.20
C GLY A 70 -25.97 13.02 10.70
N VAL A 71 -26.34 13.95 11.58
CA VAL A 71 -27.07 15.18 11.21
C VAL A 71 -26.25 16.09 10.29
N LEU A 72 -24.93 16.16 10.51
CA LEU A 72 -24.02 16.87 9.60
C LEU A 72 -23.74 16.07 8.31
N GLY A 73 -24.24 14.85 8.17
CA GLY A 73 -23.87 13.96 7.07
C GLY A 73 -22.57 13.20 7.33
N PRO A 74 -21.91 12.67 6.29
CA PRO A 74 -20.81 11.73 6.45
C PRO A 74 -19.51 12.43 6.84
N ALA A 75 -18.79 11.86 7.82
CA ALA A 75 -17.58 12.45 8.41
C ALA A 75 -16.49 12.80 7.38
N HIS A 76 -16.34 12.03 6.30
CA HIS A 76 -15.26 12.23 5.31
C HIS A 76 -15.37 13.53 4.52
N LYS A 77 -16.54 14.18 4.51
CA LYS A 77 -16.75 15.45 3.81
C LYS A 77 -16.49 16.67 4.68
N ILE A 78 -16.61 16.51 6.00
CA ILE A 78 -16.72 17.64 6.93
C ILE A 78 -15.60 17.62 7.94
N MET A 79 -15.18 16.44 8.39
CA MET A 79 -14.18 16.29 9.42
C MET A 79 -12.79 16.11 8.82
N THR A 80 -11.86 16.91 9.31
CA THR A 80 -10.42 16.77 9.07
C THR A 80 -9.69 16.71 10.41
N VAL A 81 -8.55 16.06 10.44
CA VAL A 81 -7.67 15.93 11.60
C VAL A 81 -6.28 16.33 11.16
N ASP A 82 -5.65 17.23 11.90
CA ASP A 82 -4.30 17.70 11.62
C ASP A 82 -3.24 16.59 11.79
N ASP A 83 -2.01 16.90 11.39
CA ASP A 83 -0.83 16.07 11.60
C ASP A 83 0.35 16.90 12.15
N PRO A 84 0.25 17.44 13.37
CA PRO A 84 1.25 18.36 13.94
C PRO A 84 2.58 17.67 14.28
N HIS A 85 2.61 16.34 14.23
CA HIS A 85 3.77 15.52 14.55
C HIS A 85 4.33 14.79 13.31
N GLU A 86 3.85 15.15 12.11
CA GLU A 86 4.31 14.63 10.82
C GLU A 86 4.32 13.08 10.77
N GLU A 87 3.32 12.44 11.39
CA GLU A 87 3.22 10.98 11.40
C GLU A 87 2.87 10.42 10.02
N VAL A 88 2.20 11.22 9.19
CA VAL A 88 1.84 10.85 7.83
C VAL A 88 3.03 11.16 6.92
N SER A 89 3.63 10.12 6.36
CA SER A 89 4.72 10.22 5.38
C SER A 89 4.52 9.19 4.29
N TYR A 90 4.98 9.49 3.07
CA TYR A 90 4.89 8.55 1.96
C TYR A 90 5.97 7.47 2.04
N ASP A 91 5.57 6.21 1.85
CA ASP A 91 6.47 5.08 1.63
C ASP A 91 5.91 4.09 0.58
N ASP A 92 6.76 3.17 0.10
CA ASP A 92 6.37 2.15 -0.89
C ASP A 92 5.25 1.22 -0.40
N ASP A 93 5.12 1.06 0.92
CA ASP A 93 4.12 0.25 1.60
C ASP A 93 2.87 1.04 2.01
N PHE A 94 2.78 2.31 1.61
CA PHE A 94 1.79 3.26 2.11
C PHE A 94 0.37 2.75 1.86
N ALA A 95 -0.37 2.62 2.95
CA ALA A 95 -1.71 2.07 2.98
C ALA A 95 -2.74 3.21 3.06
N CYS A 96 -3.36 3.55 1.94
CA CYS A 96 -4.39 4.59 1.86
C CYS A 96 -5.61 4.33 2.77
N ASN A 97 -5.86 3.07 3.13
CA ASN A 97 -6.98 2.66 3.97
C ASN A 97 -6.65 2.69 5.48
N ASP A 98 -5.41 2.91 5.87
CA ASP A 98 -5.08 2.99 7.29
C ASP A 98 -5.75 4.21 7.94
N LEU A 99 -6.24 4.01 9.16
CA LEU A 99 -6.93 5.07 9.92
C LEU A 99 -6.02 6.29 10.14
N GLY A 100 -4.71 6.07 10.30
CA GLY A 100 -3.73 7.14 10.42
C GLY A 100 -3.60 8.02 9.17
N HIS A 101 -4.11 7.59 8.01
CA HIS A 101 -4.05 8.34 6.75
C HIS A 101 -5.42 8.87 6.29
N LYS A 102 -6.46 8.71 7.11
CA LYS A 102 -7.81 9.22 6.84
C LYS A 102 -8.03 10.62 7.40
N TYR A 103 -9.01 11.33 6.83
CA TYR A 103 -9.45 12.66 7.25
C TYR A 103 -8.28 13.65 7.31
N LEU A 104 -7.43 13.66 6.29
CA LEU A 104 -6.29 14.57 6.23
C LEU A 104 -6.77 16.01 6.01
N ASP A 105 -6.14 16.96 6.69
CA ASP A 105 -6.25 18.38 6.37
C ASP A 105 -5.51 18.72 5.06
N GLU A 106 -5.81 19.88 4.48
CA GLU A 106 -5.31 20.27 3.16
C GLU A 106 -3.78 20.37 3.12
N THR A 107 -3.18 20.92 4.17
CA THR A 107 -1.73 21.04 4.36
C THR A 107 -1.02 19.68 4.34
N THR A 108 -1.52 18.70 5.11
CA THR A 108 -0.95 17.35 5.14
C THR A 108 -1.18 16.62 3.82
N MET A 109 -2.33 16.82 3.17
CA MET A 109 -2.58 16.24 1.85
C MET A 109 -1.61 16.78 0.80
N GLU A 110 -1.40 18.09 0.75
CA GLU A 110 -0.47 18.71 -0.21
C GLU A 110 0.95 18.19 -0.02
N ARG A 111 1.42 18.12 1.23
CA ARG A 111 2.72 17.54 1.57
C ARG A 111 2.83 16.09 1.10
N LEU A 112 1.84 15.25 1.44
CA LEU A 112 1.83 13.84 1.07
C LEU A 112 1.79 13.62 -0.45
N LEU A 113 1.00 14.41 -1.18
CA LEU A 113 0.91 14.31 -2.64
C LEU A 113 2.20 14.76 -3.33
N ALA A 114 2.89 15.75 -2.77
CA ALA A 114 4.21 16.16 -3.23
C ALA A 114 5.27 15.08 -2.98
N GLU A 115 5.27 14.45 -1.80
CA GLU A 115 6.16 13.33 -1.48
C GLU A 115 5.94 12.09 -2.37
N ALA A 116 4.69 11.85 -2.77
CA ALA A 116 4.32 10.68 -3.57
C ALA A 116 4.64 10.80 -5.07
N ASP A 117 5.09 11.96 -5.56
CA ASP A 117 5.51 12.22 -6.96
C ASP A 117 4.59 11.57 -8.02
N GLY A 118 3.28 11.79 -7.89
CA GLY A 118 2.29 11.28 -8.85
C GLY A 118 1.93 9.79 -8.70
N GLU A 119 2.31 9.13 -7.60
CA GLU A 119 1.79 7.79 -7.26
C GLU A 119 0.43 7.85 -6.55
N LEU A 120 0.18 8.92 -5.81
CA LEU A 120 -1.07 9.19 -5.09
C LEU A 120 -1.84 10.35 -5.73
N ALA A 121 -3.16 10.30 -5.59
CA ALA A 121 -4.09 11.37 -5.93
C ALA A 121 -5.14 11.50 -4.83
N ARG A 122 -5.83 12.65 -4.80
CA ARG A 122 -7.01 12.84 -3.94
C ARG A 122 -8.10 11.83 -4.31
N ASP A 123 -8.74 11.27 -3.29
CA ASP A 123 -9.81 10.30 -3.48
C ASP A 123 -11.18 10.99 -3.51
N ASP A 124 -11.55 11.48 -4.69
CA ASP A 124 -12.87 12.08 -4.93
C ASP A 124 -13.98 11.04 -5.22
N SER A 125 -13.77 9.78 -4.86
CA SER A 125 -14.76 8.74 -5.10
C SER A 125 -15.97 8.87 -4.15
N VAL A 126 -17.14 8.49 -4.66
CA VAL A 126 -18.35 8.37 -3.83
C VAL A 126 -18.28 7.03 -3.12
N GLY A 127 -17.89 7.04 -1.84
CA GLY A 127 -17.93 5.84 -1.00
C GLY A 127 -19.35 5.47 -0.58
N THR A 128 -19.49 4.30 0.04
CA THR A 128 -20.75 3.84 0.64
C THR A 128 -20.76 4.11 2.14
N GLU A 129 -21.93 3.99 2.78
CA GLU A 129 -22.08 4.21 4.22
C GLU A 129 -21.10 3.37 5.06
N ASN A 130 -20.94 2.09 4.71
CA ASN A 130 -20.02 1.18 5.38
C ASN A 130 -18.56 1.30 4.90
N HIS A 131 -18.35 1.91 3.73
CA HIS A 131 -17.03 2.06 3.11
C HIS A 131 -16.85 3.50 2.62
N PRO A 132 -16.64 4.46 3.54
CA PRO A 132 -16.37 5.84 3.15
C PRO A 132 -15.07 5.91 2.33
N PRO A 133 -14.97 6.89 1.42
CA PRO A 133 -13.75 7.11 0.64
C PRO A 133 -12.57 7.42 1.57
N ASN A 134 -11.35 7.20 1.08
CA ASN A 134 -10.16 7.59 1.82
C ASN A 134 -9.82 9.06 1.54
N SER A 135 -8.77 9.61 2.15
CA SER A 135 -8.29 10.96 1.80
C SER A 135 -7.57 10.94 0.44
N VAL A 136 -6.80 9.88 0.22
CA VAL A 136 -5.97 9.67 -0.97
C VAL A 136 -6.20 8.28 -1.54
N LYS A 137 -5.99 8.13 -2.84
CA LYS A 137 -6.00 6.88 -3.58
C LYS A 137 -4.73 6.77 -4.41
N ARG A 138 -4.31 5.54 -4.67
CA ARG A 138 -3.23 5.28 -5.63
C ARG A 138 -3.72 5.47 -7.06
N ILE A 139 -2.95 6.19 -7.88
CA ILE A 139 -3.25 6.38 -9.30
C ILE A 139 -3.07 5.05 -10.06
N LYS A 140 -2.01 4.31 -9.72
CA LYS A 140 -1.71 2.99 -10.28
C LYS A 140 -1.78 1.91 -9.21
N ARG A 141 -2.37 0.76 -9.55
CA ARG A 141 -2.35 -0.40 -8.66
C ARG A 141 -0.91 -0.88 -8.45
N ARG A 142 -0.47 -0.97 -7.20
CA ARG A 142 0.85 -1.52 -6.82
C ARG A 142 1.00 -2.94 -7.37
N ARG A 143 2.00 -3.15 -8.22
CA ARG A 143 2.40 -4.48 -8.70
C ARG A 143 3.50 -5.00 -7.78
N LYS A 144 3.14 -5.85 -6.81
CA LYS A 144 4.15 -6.53 -6.00
C LYS A 144 4.96 -7.46 -6.90
N GLN A 145 6.27 -7.24 -7.00
CA GLN A 145 7.14 -8.03 -7.87
C GLN A 145 7.39 -9.41 -7.27
N HIS A 146 7.66 -10.39 -8.13
CA HIS A 146 8.13 -11.69 -7.69
C HIS A 146 9.59 -11.57 -7.22
N ILE A 147 9.89 -12.14 -6.05
CA ILE A 147 11.25 -12.22 -5.53
C ILE A 147 11.96 -13.36 -6.26
N GLN A 148 13.12 -13.08 -6.85
CA GLN A 148 13.94 -14.13 -7.44
C GLN A 148 14.72 -14.86 -6.34
N LEU A 149 14.38 -16.12 -6.08
CA LEU A 149 15.07 -16.95 -5.09
C LEU A 149 16.36 -17.55 -5.66
N THR A 150 16.30 -18.01 -6.92
CA THR A 150 17.46 -18.53 -7.66
C THR A 150 17.32 -18.21 -9.15
N SER A 151 18.27 -18.65 -9.98
CA SER A 151 18.19 -18.50 -11.44
C SER A 151 16.92 -19.11 -12.07
N ARG A 152 16.31 -20.11 -11.43
CA ARG A 152 15.12 -20.81 -11.90
C ARG A 152 13.92 -20.74 -10.96
N LEU A 153 14.10 -20.31 -9.71
CA LEU A 153 13.03 -20.21 -8.73
C LEU A 153 12.65 -18.76 -8.49
N THR A 154 11.36 -18.47 -8.57
CA THR A 154 10.78 -17.16 -8.26
C THR A 154 9.64 -17.33 -7.26
N GLN A 155 9.58 -16.48 -6.26
CA GLN A 155 8.52 -16.45 -5.27
C GLN A 155 7.57 -15.30 -5.55
N SER A 156 6.29 -15.59 -5.67
CA SER A 156 5.25 -14.55 -5.71
C SER A 156 5.16 -13.81 -4.37
N PRO A 157 4.61 -12.59 -4.38
CA PRO A 157 4.32 -11.82 -3.17
C PRO A 157 3.46 -12.57 -2.13
N GLY A 158 2.62 -13.52 -2.58
CA GLY A 158 1.81 -14.38 -1.71
C GLY A 158 2.56 -15.62 -1.18
N GLY A 159 3.89 -15.68 -1.35
CA GLY A 159 4.73 -16.76 -0.86
C GLY A 159 4.76 -18.03 -1.71
N THR A 160 3.97 -18.11 -2.79
CA THR A 160 3.99 -19.26 -3.72
C THR A 160 5.29 -19.26 -4.53
N ILE A 161 5.98 -20.40 -4.57
CA ILE A 161 7.23 -20.58 -5.33
C ILE A 161 6.92 -21.21 -6.71
N TYR A 162 7.56 -20.69 -7.75
CA TYR A 162 7.48 -21.18 -9.12
C TYR A 162 8.87 -21.60 -9.60
N TYR A 163 8.94 -22.70 -10.34
CA TYR A 163 10.15 -23.16 -11.02
C TYR A 163 10.04 -22.94 -12.53
N ARG A 164 11.03 -22.29 -13.13
CA ARG A 164 11.14 -22.08 -14.57
C ARG A 164 11.81 -23.29 -15.22
N MET A 165 11.00 -24.27 -15.60
CA MET A 165 11.43 -25.46 -16.33
C MET A 165 11.75 -25.11 -17.79
N THR A 166 12.73 -25.79 -18.36
CA THR A 166 13.04 -25.73 -19.79
C THR A 166 12.41 -26.93 -20.48
N GLU A 167 11.57 -26.69 -21.49
CA GLU A 167 11.01 -27.72 -22.36
C GLU A 167 11.88 -27.80 -23.62
N LEU A 168 12.26 -29.02 -24.01
CA LEU A 168 12.93 -29.26 -25.28
C LEU A 168 11.91 -29.06 -26.41
N SER A 169 12.23 -28.17 -27.34
CA SER A 169 11.44 -28.02 -28.56
C SER A 169 11.84 -29.11 -29.56
N GLU A 170 10.86 -29.85 -30.05
CA GLU A 170 11.05 -30.84 -31.11
C GLU A 170 11.27 -30.13 -32.45
N GLY A 171 12.52 -29.75 -32.73
CA GLY A 171 12.89 -29.13 -34.00
C GLY A 171 14.35 -28.68 -34.01
N LYS A 172 15.08 -29.01 -35.08
CA LYS A 172 16.54 -28.78 -35.22
C LYS A 172 16.99 -27.32 -35.11
N ASN A 173 16.07 -26.33 -35.09
CA ASN A 173 16.37 -24.89 -35.02
C ASN A 173 15.39 -24.08 -34.14
N VAL A 174 14.65 -24.71 -33.23
CA VAL A 174 13.67 -23.99 -32.40
C VAL A 174 14.28 -23.62 -31.06
N ARG A 175 14.09 -22.37 -30.62
CA ARG A 175 14.57 -21.88 -29.32
C ARG A 175 13.81 -22.59 -28.20
N ALA A 176 14.56 -23.11 -27.21
CA ALA A 176 13.97 -23.82 -26.06
C ALA A 176 12.89 -22.96 -25.38
N LYS A 177 11.70 -23.53 -25.20
CA LYS A 177 10.58 -22.86 -24.53
C LYS A 177 10.72 -23.06 -23.03
N SER A 178 10.45 -22.02 -22.24
CA SER A 178 10.44 -22.14 -20.78
C SER A 178 9.03 -22.08 -20.24
N LYS A 179 8.69 -23.01 -19.35
CA LYS A 179 7.40 -23.08 -18.66
C LYS A 179 7.58 -22.86 -17.17
N THR A 180 6.72 -22.07 -16.57
CA THR A 180 6.70 -21.85 -15.11
C THR A 180 5.76 -22.85 -14.45
N VAL A 181 6.28 -23.64 -13.52
CA VAL A 181 5.54 -24.66 -12.77
C VAL A 181 5.37 -24.22 -11.33
N LYS A 182 4.13 -24.20 -10.83
CA LYS A 182 3.82 -23.92 -9.43
C LYS A 182 4.28 -25.08 -8.54
N LEU A 183 5.04 -24.76 -7.49
CA LEU A 183 5.46 -25.71 -6.48
C LEU A 183 4.50 -25.66 -5.28
N ALA A 184 4.36 -26.79 -4.56
CA ALA A 184 3.59 -26.85 -3.32
C ALA A 184 4.41 -26.38 -2.11
N SER A 185 5.74 -26.39 -2.23
CA SER A 185 6.67 -25.99 -1.18
C SER A 185 6.63 -24.49 -0.89
N LYS A 186 6.73 -24.15 0.40
CA LYS A 186 6.77 -22.77 0.92
C LYS A 186 8.17 -22.29 1.31
N SER A 187 9.18 -23.15 1.29
CA SER A 187 10.58 -22.81 1.58
C SER A 187 11.50 -23.25 0.45
N LEU A 188 12.65 -22.58 0.33
CA LEU A 188 13.64 -22.84 -0.71
C LEU A 188 14.11 -24.30 -0.72
N ASP A 189 14.52 -24.83 0.43
CA ASP A 189 15.02 -26.21 0.54
C ASP A 189 13.99 -27.25 0.15
N LYS A 190 12.73 -27.05 0.56
CA LYS A 190 11.63 -27.95 0.20
C LYS A 190 11.33 -27.84 -1.29
N ALA A 191 11.38 -26.64 -1.86
CA ALA A 191 11.21 -26.40 -3.28
C ALA A 191 12.29 -27.12 -4.12
N LEU A 192 13.56 -27.08 -3.71
CA LEU A 192 14.65 -27.78 -4.40
C LEU A 192 14.48 -29.32 -4.35
N LYS A 193 14.04 -29.87 -3.21
CA LYS A 193 13.71 -31.30 -3.07
C LYS A 193 12.51 -31.68 -3.94
N GLU A 194 11.48 -30.84 -3.96
CA GLU A 194 10.28 -31.05 -4.78
C GLU A 194 10.58 -31.00 -6.28
N VAL A 195 11.42 -30.06 -6.74
CA VAL A 195 11.90 -29.97 -8.12
C VAL A 195 12.59 -31.27 -8.53
N SER A 196 13.51 -31.77 -7.70
CA SER A 196 14.20 -33.04 -7.93
C SER A 196 13.23 -34.22 -7.95
N ARG A 197 12.29 -34.28 -6.98
CA ARG A 197 11.30 -35.36 -6.86
C ARG A 197 10.34 -35.41 -8.05
N ARG A 198 9.89 -34.25 -8.53
CA ARG A 198 9.02 -34.12 -9.71
C ARG A 198 9.79 -34.25 -11.03
N GLY A 199 11.13 -34.26 -10.98
CA GLY A 199 11.98 -34.37 -12.16
C GLY A 199 11.91 -33.15 -13.09
N LEU A 200 11.64 -31.96 -12.55
CA LEU A 200 11.52 -30.74 -13.35
C LEU A 200 12.88 -30.26 -13.89
N ASP A 201 13.98 -30.68 -13.26
CA ASP A 201 15.37 -30.37 -13.60
C ASP A 201 16.01 -31.39 -14.57
N LYS A 202 15.27 -32.42 -15.00
CA LYS A 202 15.80 -33.55 -15.79
C LYS A 202 16.55 -33.09 -17.04
N PHE A 203 16.02 -32.11 -17.76
CA PHE A 203 16.60 -31.62 -19.01
C PHE A 203 17.81 -30.69 -18.83
N GLU A 204 17.99 -30.10 -17.65
CA GLU A 204 19.16 -29.25 -17.36
C GLU A 204 20.45 -30.06 -17.23
N LYS A 205 20.33 -31.34 -16.82
CA LYS A 205 21.48 -32.24 -16.69
C LYS A 205 22.03 -32.70 -18.05
N PHE A 206 21.22 -32.69 -19.10
CA PHE A 206 21.65 -33.08 -20.45
C PHE A 206 22.48 -31.98 -21.12
N GLU A 207 22.07 -30.70 -21.02
CA GLU A 207 22.85 -29.59 -21.59
C GLU A 207 24.28 -29.49 -21.01
N LYS A 208 24.46 -29.80 -19.73
CA LYS A 208 25.80 -29.81 -19.10
C LYS A 208 26.70 -30.94 -19.61
N LYS A 209 26.13 -32.08 -20.02
CA LYS A 209 26.90 -33.20 -20.59
C LYS A 209 27.32 -32.94 -22.03
N ASP A 210 26.47 -32.29 -22.83
CA ASP A 210 26.79 -31.98 -24.23
C ASP A 210 27.85 -30.88 -24.36
N LYS A 211 27.87 -29.90 -23.45
CA LYS A 211 28.93 -28.87 -23.42
C LYS A 211 30.30 -29.42 -23.03
N LYS A 212 30.37 -30.49 -22.22
CA LYS A 212 31.65 -31.14 -21.87
C LYS A 212 32.27 -31.95 -23.02
N LYS A 213 31.49 -32.36 -24.02
CA LYS A 213 31.99 -33.14 -25.17
C LYS A 213 32.54 -32.29 -26.33
N LYS A 214 32.43 -30.96 -26.29
CA LYS A 214 32.87 -30.05 -27.37
C LYS A 214 34.18 -29.30 -27.08
N SER A 215 35.12 -29.89 -26.37
CA SER A 215 36.52 -29.43 -26.41
C SER A 215 37.27 -30.19 -27.53
N LEU A 216 37.22 -29.66 -28.75
CA LEU A 216 38.12 -30.09 -29.82
C LEU A 216 39.55 -29.58 -29.52
N PRO A 217 40.60 -30.36 -29.79
CA PRO A 217 41.98 -29.94 -29.55
C PRO A 217 42.35 -28.81 -30.52
N ALA A 218 42.93 -27.74 -29.99
CA ALA A 218 43.43 -26.62 -30.78
C ALA A 218 44.57 -27.10 -31.69
N LYS A 219 44.37 -27.01 -33.01
CA LYS A 219 45.45 -27.16 -33.99
C LYS A 219 46.39 -25.96 -33.85
N ILE A 220 47.58 -26.20 -33.32
CA ILE A 220 48.71 -25.26 -33.35
C ILE A 220 49.14 -25.10 -34.81
N LYS A 221 49.00 -23.88 -35.36
CA LYS A 221 49.63 -23.52 -36.63
C LYS A 221 51.03 -23.01 -36.32
N HIS A 222 52.06 -23.76 -36.73
CA HIS A 222 53.42 -23.21 -36.86
C HIS A 222 53.45 -22.29 -38.09
N ALA A 223 53.89 -21.05 -37.90
CA ALA A 223 54.27 -20.16 -38.98
C ALA A 223 55.77 -20.38 -39.26
N ALA A 224 56.11 -20.52 -40.55
CA ALA A 224 57.46 -20.46 -41.09
C ALA A 224 57.68 -19.06 -41.70
#